data_AF-A0A520CPF7-F1
#
_entry.id   AF-A0A520CPF7-F1
#
_cell.length_a   1.000
_cell.length_b   1.000
_cell.length_c   1.000
_cell.angle_alpha   90.00
_cell.angle_beta   90.00
_cell.angle_gamma   90.00
#
_symmetry.space_group_name_H-M   'P 1'
#
loop_
_entity.id
_entity.type
_entity.pdbx_description
1 polymer ?
#
loop_
_entity_poly.entity_id
_entity_poly.type
_entity_poly.pdbx_seq_one_letter_code
_entity_poly.pdbx_strand_id
1 'polypeptide(L)'
;MKKLTLLFSFLLIATFCSAQNESSQEEYANNYNGFQRNRGNYPDTAIGYLRKLALIRPEAAEELLHESFAQSFIQRDEEEYYKDPRYLAQLEKMNMTVDSVRSLTKESKKNANIILKKLQNDTNPFLKDLVYPIAQWKQAQEYINLPEKLSAIGKNYLNYLQKTDDFYTQRKARYGLMIAKLMYNNEKLRPASDQIIKLIYNNLQDHQITADPTTISRAVKEKRAWYRYMFAYCNFITAQDAKLTQDQKLGYLKLAYEHSPDILDKTVSHAYFYDMHLLFGEEKNSFEAEYLAALGSNEEKFKTIMAMSMNNPSFKLKAKALYSGKINFSGYWLSEFNKKFQSA
;
A
#
# COMPACT_ATOMS: atom_id res chain seq x y z
N MET A 1 -56.88 25.13 9.63
CA MET A 1 -56.34 24.17 8.63
C MET A 1 -55.11 24.69 7.86
N LYS A 2 -54.23 25.53 8.44
CA LYS A 2 -53.00 26.03 7.77
C LYS A 2 -51.68 25.56 8.41
N LYS A 3 -51.74 24.79 9.51
CA LYS A 3 -50.56 24.23 10.20
C LYS A 3 -50.28 22.76 9.90
N LEU A 4 -51.19 22.07 9.19
CA LEU A 4 -51.02 20.65 8.83
C LEU A 4 -50.26 20.47 7.49
N THR A 5 -50.28 21.48 6.63
CA THR A 5 -49.68 21.43 5.28
C THR A 5 -48.15 21.52 5.30
N LEU A 6 -47.59 22.23 6.29
CA LEU A 6 -46.13 22.39 6.44
C LEU A 6 -45.43 21.12 6.94
N LEU A 7 -46.12 20.29 7.73
CA LEU A 7 -45.57 19.04 8.26
C LEU A 7 -45.49 17.94 7.17
N PHE A 8 -46.42 17.95 6.21
CA PHE A 8 -46.41 17.03 5.06
C PHE A 8 -45.28 17.34 4.07
N SER A 9 -44.94 18.62 3.87
CA SER A 9 -43.84 19.02 2.97
C SER A 9 -42.47 18.60 3.51
N PHE A 10 -42.25 18.66 4.83
CA PHE A 10 -40.99 18.20 5.44
C PHE A 10 -40.86 16.67 5.47
N LEU A 11 -41.98 15.93 5.58
CA LEU A 11 -41.95 14.46 5.54
C LEU A 11 -41.60 13.92 4.14
N LEU A 12 -42.09 14.56 3.07
CA LEU A 12 -41.77 14.21 1.69
C LEU A 12 -40.30 14.48 1.34
N ILE A 13 -39.71 15.57 1.82
CA ILE A 13 -38.29 15.87 1.58
C ILE A 13 -37.37 14.86 2.30
N ALA A 14 -37.75 14.41 3.49
CA ALA A 14 -37.00 13.39 4.22
C ALA A 14 -37.04 12.01 3.54
N THR A 15 -38.17 11.62 2.92
CA THR A 15 -38.26 10.35 2.19
C THR A 15 -37.50 10.37 0.86
N PHE A 16 -37.45 11.51 0.16
CA PHE A 16 -36.62 11.66 -1.04
C PHE A 16 -35.11 11.61 -0.73
N CYS A 17 -34.65 12.18 0.37
CA CYS A 17 -33.24 12.08 0.79
C CYS A 17 -32.84 10.65 1.17
N SER A 18 -33.71 9.89 1.85
CA SER A 18 -33.43 8.49 2.19
C SER A 18 -33.43 7.57 0.96
N ALA A 19 -34.35 7.76 0.01
CA ALA A 19 -34.41 7.00 -1.23
C ALA A 19 -33.24 7.30 -2.19
N GLN A 20 -32.76 8.55 -2.22
CA GLN A 20 -31.55 8.92 -2.96
C GLN A 20 -30.28 8.27 -2.35
N ASN A 21 -30.21 8.17 -1.02
CA ASN A 21 -29.09 7.49 -0.37
C ASN A 21 -29.07 5.98 -0.65
N GLU A 22 -30.22 5.29 -0.55
CA GLU A 22 -30.31 3.85 -0.84
C GLU A 22 -30.01 3.53 -2.31
N SER A 23 -30.57 4.29 -3.25
CA SER A 23 -30.28 4.12 -4.69
C SER A 23 -28.80 4.37 -5.00
N SER A 24 -28.17 5.39 -4.41
CA SER A 24 -26.74 5.64 -4.60
C SER A 24 -25.84 4.52 -4.03
N GLN A 25 -26.28 3.86 -2.96
CA GLN A 25 -25.54 2.77 -2.34
C GLN A 25 -25.69 1.46 -3.12
N GLU A 26 -26.89 1.16 -3.62
CA GLU A 26 -27.14 0.03 -4.51
C GLU A 26 -26.38 0.20 -5.84
N GLU A 27 -26.40 1.40 -6.43
CA GLU A 27 -25.62 1.71 -7.63
C GLU A 27 -24.11 1.58 -7.39
N TYR A 28 -23.61 2.06 -6.25
CA TYR A 28 -22.22 1.84 -5.85
C TYR A 28 -21.88 0.34 -5.82
N ALA A 29 -22.64 -0.45 -5.06
CA ALA A 29 -22.37 -1.88 -4.89
C ALA A 29 -22.48 -2.64 -6.22
N ASN A 30 -23.49 -2.31 -7.03
CA ASN A 30 -23.69 -2.92 -8.35
C ASN A 30 -22.53 -2.63 -9.30
N ASN A 31 -22.06 -1.38 -9.37
CA ASN A 31 -20.97 -1.00 -10.27
C ASN A 31 -19.61 -1.52 -9.78
N TYR A 32 -19.32 -1.44 -8.48
CA TYR A 32 -18.09 -1.99 -7.90
C TYR A 32 -17.98 -3.50 -8.13
N ASN A 33 -19.03 -4.25 -7.76
CA ASN A 33 -19.06 -5.70 -7.95
C ASN A 33 -19.23 -6.10 -9.41
N GLY A 34 -19.89 -5.26 -10.21
CA GLY A 34 -20.04 -5.43 -11.65
C GLY A 34 -18.68 -5.46 -12.35
N PHE A 35 -17.79 -4.51 -12.05
CA PHE A 35 -16.42 -4.54 -12.56
C PHE A 35 -15.67 -5.81 -12.14
N GLN A 36 -15.69 -6.14 -10.84
CA GLN A 36 -14.93 -7.29 -10.32
C GLN A 36 -15.35 -8.63 -10.94
N ARG A 37 -16.66 -8.84 -11.13
CA ARG A 37 -17.21 -10.07 -11.73
C ARG A 37 -16.91 -10.18 -13.23
N ASN A 38 -16.83 -9.05 -13.92
CA ASN A 38 -16.72 -9.04 -15.38
C ASN A 38 -15.28 -8.89 -15.89
N ARG A 39 -14.36 -8.31 -15.11
CA ARG A 39 -12.99 -7.99 -15.58
C ARG A 39 -12.22 -9.20 -16.13
N GLY A 40 -12.54 -10.40 -15.66
CA GLY A 40 -11.88 -11.64 -16.08
C GLY A 40 -12.34 -12.18 -17.43
N ASN A 41 -13.57 -11.87 -17.86
CA ASN A 41 -14.22 -12.52 -19.02
C ASN A 41 -14.81 -11.52 -20.04
N TYR A 42 -15.28 -10.35 -19.57
CA TYR A 42 -16.02 -9.36 -20.35
C TYR A 42 -15.43 -7.96 -20.13
N PRO A 43 -14.27 -7.66 -20.75
CA PRO A 43 -13.51 -6.44 -20.47
C PRO A 43 -14.29 -5.15 -20.77
N ASP A 44 -15.08 -5.11 -21.84
CA ASP A 44 -15.91 -3.94 -22.18
C ASP A 44 -17.03 -3.68 -21.16
N THR A 45 -17.70 -4.75 -20.72
CA THR A 45 -18.72 -4.68 -19.68
C THR A 45 -18.10 -4.19 -18.36
N ALA A 46 -16.92 -4.68 -18.01
CA ALA A 46 -16.19 -4.22 -16.83
C ALA A 46 -15.88 -2.71 -16.90
N ILE A 47 -15.35 -2.22 -18.03
CA ILE A 47 -15.10 -0.79 -18.24
C ILE A 47 -16.40 0.03 -18.09
N GLY A 48 -17.51 -0.46 -18.63
CA GLY A 48 -18.82 0.19 -18.46
C GLY A 48 -19.20 0.39 -17.00
N TYR A 49 -19.02 -0.64 -16.16
CA TYR A 49 -19.24 -0.54 -14.72
C TYR A 49 -18.29 0.44 -14.03
N LEU A 50 -17.00 0.41 -14.38
CA LEU A 50 -16.01 1.33 -13.82
C LEU A 50 -16.30 2.79 -14.17
N ARG A 51 -16.72 3.07 -15.40
CA ARG A 51 -17.12 4.41 -15.83
C ARG A 51 -18.30 4.93 -15.02
N LYS A 52 -19.32 4.10 -14.79
CA LYS A 52 -20.45 4.46 -13.93
C LYS A 52 -20.00 4.67 -12.49
N LEU A 53 -19.15 3.80 -11.95
CA LEU A 53 -18.61 3.94 -10.60
C LEU A 53 -17.86 5.26 -10.42
N ALA A 54 -16.99 5.61 -11.37
CA ALA A 54 -16.20 6.83 -11.32
C ALA A 54 -17.04 8.12 -11.33
N LEU A 55 -18.27 8.08 -11.86
CA LEU A 55 -19.20 9.20 -11.84
C LEU A 55 -19.88 9.38 -10.47
N ILE A 56 -20.16 8.29 -9.76
CA ILE A 56 -20.94 8.32 -8.50
C ILE A 56 -20.06 8.28 -7.23
N ARG A 57 -18.91 7.61 -7.30
CA ARG A 57 -17.96 7.34 -6.20
C ARG A 57 -16.52 7.26 -6.77
N PRO A 58 -15.93 8.39 -7.19
CA PRO A 58 -14.59 8.43 -7.78
C PRO A 58 -13.50 7.81 -6.89
N GLU A 59 -13.59 8.00 -5.57
CA GLU A 59 -12.70 7.41 -4.58
C GLU A 59 -12.76 5.87 -4.58
N ALA A 60 -13.93 5.28 -4.80
CA ALA A 60 -14.07 3.84 -4.86
C ALA A 60 -13.60 3.26 -6.20
N ALA A 61 -13.70 4.04 -7.29
CA ALA A 61 -13.08 3.68 -8.56
C ALA A 61 -11.55 3.69 -8.46
N GLU A 62 -10.98 4.67 -7.74
CA GLU A 62 -9.56 4.73 -7.42
C GLU A 62 -9.12 3.50 -6.62
N GLU A 63 -9.79 3.21 -5.51
CA GLU A 63 -9.49 2.04 -4.68
C GLU A 63 -9.58 0.74 -5.50
N LEU A 64 -10.66 0.57 -6.27
CA LEU A 64 -10.86 -0.61 -7.11
C LEU A 64 -9.72 -0.81 -8.12
N LEU A 65 -9.24 0.27 -8.74
CA LEU A 65 -8.16 0.18 -9.72
C LEU A 65 -6.80 -0.09 -9.08
N HIS A 66 -6.46 0.64 -8.01
CA HIS A 66 -5.12 0.57 -7.45
C HIS A 66 -4.93 -0.59 -6.47
N GLU A 67 -6.00 -0.98 -5.78
CA GLU A 67 -5.94 -2.05 -4.78
C GLU A 67 -6.35 -3.41 -5.36
N SER A 68 -7.30 -3.48 -6.29
CA SER A 68 -7.77 -4.76 -6.87
C SER A 68 -7.30 -5.00 -8.31
N PHE A 69 -7.47 -4.04 -9.22
CA PHE A 69 -7.12 -4.24 -10.63
C PHE A 69 -5.62 -4.32 -10.88
N ALA A 70 -4.82 -3.47 -10.23
CA ALA A 70 -3.38 -3.43 -10.41
C ALA A 70 -2.68 -4.77 -10.08
N GLN A 71 -3.28 -5.60 -9.21
CA GLN A 71 -2.76 -6.93 -8.88
C GLN A 71 -2.68 -7.88 -10.08
N SER A 72 -3.49 -7.66 -11.11
CA SER A 72 -3.45 -8.46 -12.35
C SER A 72 -2.11 -8.35 -13.09
N PHE A 73 -1.27 -7.37 -12.76
CA PHE A 73 0.03 -7.12 -13.38
C PHE A 73 1.23 -7.49 -12.50
N ILE A 74 0.99 -8.07 -11.32
CA ILE A 74 2.08 -8.60 -10.50
C ILE A 74 2.72 -9.77 -11.24
N GLN A 75 4.03 -9.66 -11.50
CA GLN A 75 4.82 -10.78 -12.00
C GLN A 75 5.07 -11.73 -10.82
N ARG A 76 4.56 -12.95 -10.92
CA ARG A 76 4.82 -14.04 -9.98
C ARG A 76 5.59 -15.12 -10.71
N ASP A 77 6.48 -15.81 -10.00
CA ASP A 77 6.97 -17.10 -10.49
C ASP A 77 5.82 -18.10 -10.40
N GLU A 78 5.09 -18.22 -11.50
CA GLU A 78 3.94 -19.11 -11.59
C GLU A 78 4.35 -20.56 -11.37
N GLU A 79 5.53 -20.96 -11.82
CA GLU A 79 6.01 -22.35 -11.69
C GLU A 79 6.38 -22.71 -10.26
N GLU A 80 6.89 -21.76 -9.47
CA GLU A 80 7.08 -21.95 -8.03
C GLU A 80 5.72 -22.06 -7.32
N TYR A 81 4.77 -21.19 -7.67
CA TYR A 81 3.45 -21.16 -7.06
C TYR A 81 2.64 -22.45 -7.32
N TYR A 82 2.74 -23.01 -8.52
CA TYR A 82 2.10 -24.28 -8.89
C TYR A 82 2.73 -25.51 -8.22
N LYS A 83 3.81 -25.33 -7.46
CA LYS A 83 4.46 -26.39 -6.66
C LYS A 83 4.20 -26.24 -5.16
N ASP A 84 3.61 -25.14 -4.68
CA ASP A 84 3.30 -24.97 -3.24
C ASP A 84 2.22 -25.97 -2.79
N PRO A 85 2.53 -26.89 -1.85
CA PRO A 85 1.55 -27.87 -1.37
C PRO A 85 0.27 -27.25 -0.80
N ARG A 86 0.36 -26.07 -0.18
CA ARG A 86 -0.82 -25.37 0.38
C ARG A 86 -1.72 -24.86 -0.74
N TYR A 87 -1.13 -24.40 -1.83
CA TYR A 87 -1.86 -23.93 -2.99
C TYR A 87 -2.56 -25.09 -3.70
N LEU A 88 -1.85 -26.21 -3.90
CA LEU A 88 -2.43 -27.42 -4.49
C LEU A 88 -3.61 -27.95 -3.67
N ALA A 89 -3.47 -27.99 -2.33
CA ALA A 89 -4.57 -28.36 -1.44
C ALA A 89 -5.77 -27.40 -1.52
N GLN A 90 -5.54 -26.11 -1.81
CA GLN A 90 -6.61 -25.15 -2.03
C GLN A 90 -7.31 -25.37 -3.37
N LEU A 91 -6.56 -25.68 -4.43
CA LEU A 91 -7.14 -26.01 -5.75
C LEU A 91 -8.06 -27.22 -5.68
N GLU A 92 -7.64 -28.26 -4.96
CA GLU A 92 -8.45 -29.46 -4.71
C GLU A 92 -9.77 -29.10 -4.01
N LYS A 93 -9.73 -28.26 -2.95
CA LYS A 93 -10.93 -27.76 -2.27
C LYS A 93 -11.87 -26.96 -3.18
N MET A 94 -11.32 -26.27 -4.18
CA MET A 94 -12.09 -25.51 -5.18
C MET A 94 -12.53 -26.38 -6.36
N ASN A 95 -12.21 -27.68 -6.37
CA ASN A 95 -12.43 -28.60 -7.48
C ASN A 95 -11.81 -28.08 -8.81
N MET A 96 -10.60 -27.53 -8.72
CA MET A 96 -9.86 -26.97 -9.86
C MET A 96 -8.55 -27.74 -10.10
N THR A 97 -8.18 -27.89 -11.37
CA THR A 97 -6.86 -28.41 -11.76
C THR A 97 -5.86 -27.26 -11.93
N VAL A 98 -4.57 -27.56 -11.83
CA VAL A 98 -3.50 -26.61 -12.14
C VAL A 98 -3.66 -26.03 -13.55
N ASP A 99 -3.96 -26.85 -14.54
CA ASP A 99 -4.15 -26.42 -15.93
C ASP A 99 -5.34 -25.47 -16.10
N SER A 100 -6.46 -25.74 -15.40
CA SER A 100 -7.63 -24.86 -15.40
C SER A 100 -7.26 -23.47 -14.83
N VAL A 101 -6.54 -23.43 -13.72
CA VAL A 101 -6.13 -22.17 -13.10
C VAL A 101 -5.09 -21.43 -13.96
N ARG A 102 -4.15 -22.15 -14.59
CA ARG A 102 -3.21 -21.57 -15.56
C ARG A 102 -3.97 -20.89 -16.71
N SER A 103 -4.95 -21.58 -17.29
CA SER A 103 -5.79 -21.05 -18.37
C SER A 103 -6.55 -19.79 -17.93
N LEU A 104 -7.23 -19.84 -16.77
CA LEU A 104 -7.95 -18.70 -16.20
C LEU A 104 -7.03 -17.52 -15.90
N THR A 105 -5.83 -17.78 -15.36
CA THR A 105 -4.84 -16.74 -15.06
C THR A 105 -4.36 -16.06 -16.34
N LYS A 106 -4.09 -16.84 -17.39
CA LYS A 106 -3.68 -16.32 -18.70
C LYS A 106 -4.77 -15.46 -19.35
N GLU A 107 -6.01 -15.93 -19.35
CA GLU A 107 -7.13 -15.18 -19.92
C GLU A 107 -7.42 -13.91 -19.11
N SER A 108 -7.38 -14.00 -17.78
CA SER A 108 -7.52 -12.85 -16.88
C SER A 108 -6.44 -11.79 -17.13
N LYS A 109 -5.17 -12.20 -17.28
CA LYS A 109 -4.06 -11.29 -17.62
C LYS A 109 -4.27 -10.64 -19.00
N LYS A 110 -4.67 -11.41 -20.00
CA LYS A 110 -5.00 -10.88 -21.34
C LYS A 110 -6.11 -9.83 -21.26
N ASN A 111 -7.20 -10.13 -20.55
CA ASN A 111 -8.32 -9.21 -20.40
C ASN A 111 -7.96 -7.97 -19.58
N ALA A 112 -7.12 -8.10 -18.55
CA ALA A 112 -6.58 -6.95 -17.83
C ALA A 112 -5.78 -6.00 -18.73
N ASN A 113 -4.97 -6.52 -19.66
CA ASN A 113 -4.26 -5.69 -20.64
C ASN A 113 -5.24 -4.97 -21.60
N ILE A 114 -6.32 -5.63 -22.04
CA ILE A 114 -7.36 -5.00 -22.87
C ILE A 114 -8.02 -3.85 -22.10
N ILE A 115 -8.39 -4.07 -20.84
CA ILE A 115 -9.00 -3.06 -19.97
C ILE A 115 -8.07 -1.86 -19.82
N LEU A 116 -6.81 -2.09 -19.43
CA LEU A 116 -5.83 -1.03 -19.24
C LEU A 116 -5.64 -0.20 -20.50
N LYS A 117 -5.45 -0.85 -21.66
CA LYS A 117 -5.29 -0.17 -22.95
C LYS A 117 -6.50 0.69 -23.32
N LYS A 118 -7.71 0.21 -23.06
CA LYS A 118 -8.94 0.97 -23.34
C LYS A 118 -9.09 2.17 -22.40
N LEU A 119 -8.78 2.01 -21.12
CA LEU A 119 -8.85 3.10 -20.14
C LEU A 119 -7.79 4.19 -20.37
N GLN A 120 -6.59 3.82 -20.84
CA GLN A 120 -5.56 4.80 -21.22
C GLN A 120 -6.04 5.73 -22.36
N ASN A 121 -6.92 5.22 -23.22
CA ASN A 121 -7.48 5.92 -24.36
C ASN A 121 -8.96 6.30 -24.13
N ASP A 122 -9.41 6.36 -22.87
CA ASP A 122 -10.80 6.67 -22.55
C ASP A 122 -11.19 8.07 -23.04
N THR A 123 -12.46 8.45 -23.05
CA THR A 123 -12.83 9.85 -23.27
C THR A 123 -12.86 10.63 -21.96
N ASN A 124 -13.02 9.95 -20.82
CA ASN A 124 -13.02 10.56 -19.50
C ASN A 124 -11.57 10.85 -19.01
N PRO A 125 -11.17 12.12 -18.85
CA PRO A 125 -9.83 12.47 -18.38
C PRO A 125 -9.51 11.92 -16.99
N PHE A 126 -10.49 11.89 -16.07
CA PHE A 126 -10.31 11.36 -14.73
C PHE A 126 -9.85 9.89 -14.77
N LEU A 127 -10.49 9.06 -15.61
CA LEU A 127 -10.10 7.65 -15.74
C LEU A 127 -8.72 7.49 -16.37
N LYS A 128 -8.35 8.33 -17.35
CA LYS A 128 -6.99 8.31 -17.93
C LYS A 128 -5.94 8.58 -16.86
N ASP A 129 -6.16 9.64 -16.07
CA ASP A 129 -5.23 10.03 -15.02
C ASP A 129 -5.13 8.95 -13.94
N LEU A 130 -6.26 8.32 -13.61
CA LEU A 130 -6.34 7.22 -12.65
C LEU A 130 -5.54 5.99 -13.09
N VAL A 131 -5.61 5.60 -14.37
CA VAL A 131 -4.84 4.44 -14.87
C VAL A 131 -3.42 4.78 -15.28
N TYR A 132 -3.04 6.05 -15.37
CA TYR A 132 -1.72 6.45 -15.85
C TYR A 132 -0.57 5.82 -15.04
N PRO A 133 -0.58 5.81 -13.70
CA PRO A 133 0.48 5.15 -12.92
C PRO A 133 0.58 3.64 -13.16
N ILE A 134 -0.57 2.96 -13.24
CA ILE A 134 -0.64 1.52 -13.53
C ILE A 134 -0.04 1.24 -14.92
N ALA A 135 -0.39 2.06 -15.90
CA ALA A 135 0.10 1.95 -17.26
C ALA A 135 1.62 2.15 -17.36
N GLN A 136 2.16 3.18 -16.71
CA GLN A 136 3.60 3.45 -16.73
C GLN A 136 4.38 2.30 -16.07
N TRP A 137 3.89 1.78 -14.95
CA TRP A 137 4.49 0.62 -14.30
C TRP A 137 4.43 -0.63 -15.20
N LYS A 138 3.28 -0.90 -15.84
CA LYS A 138 3.15 -2.05 -16.76
C LYS A 138 4.08 -1.95 -17.96
N GLN A 139 4.23 -0.76 -18.55
CA GLN A 139 5.17 -0.52 -19.65
C GLN A 139 6.62 -0.67 -19.18
N ALA A 140 6.95 -0.25 -17.96
CA ALA A 140 8.28 -0.44 -17.39
C ALA A 140 8.63 -1.93 -17.27
N GLN A 141 7.67 -2.76 -16.85
CA GLN A 141 7.85 -4.22 -16.82
C GLN A 141 8.08 -4.83 -18.21
N GLU A 142 7.38 -4.34 -19.24
CA GLU A 142 7.55 -4.82 -20.64
C GLU A 142 8.90 -4.45 -21.23
N TYR A 143 9.43 -3.30 -20.83
CA TYR A 143 10.70 -2.76 -21.34
C TYR A 143 11.86 -2.91 -20.35
N ILE A 144 11.76 -3.82 -19.38
CA ILE A 144 12.79 -4.03 -18.36
C ILE A 144 14.18 -4.31 -18.98
N ASN A 145 14.21 -4.99 -20.12
CA ASN A 145 15.44 -5.33 -20.85
C ASN A 145 15.82 -4.31 -21.94
N LEU A 146 15.12 -3.17 -22.03
CA LEU A 146 15.36 -2.11 -23.01
C LEU A 146 15.68 -0.79 -22.28
N PRO A 147 16.96 -0.54 -21.91
CA PRO A 147 17.31 0.56 -21.02
C PRO A 147 16.88 1.94 -21.50
N GLU A 148 16.92 2.21 -22.80
CA GLU A 148 16.50 3.51 -23.35
C GLU A 148 15.00 3.76 -23.14
N LYS A 149 14.16 2.75 -23.40
CA LYS A 149 12.71 2.83 -23.19
C LYS A 149 12.37 2.94 -21.70
N LEU A 150 13.04 2.15 -20.87
CA LEU A 150 12.86 2.21 -19.43
C LEU A 150 13.32 3.56 -18.84
N SER A 151 14.40 4.14 -19.36
CA SER A 151 14.86 5.49 -19.02
C SER A 151 13.81 6.55 -19.36
N ALA A 152 13.21 6.48 -20.56
CA ALA A 152 12.15 7.39 -20.97
C ALA A 152 10.92 7.31 -20.04
N ILE A 153 10.52 6.09 -19.65
CA ILE A 153 9.44 5.89 -18.67
C ILE A 153 9.80 6.50 -17.32
N GLY A 154 11.00 6.23 -16.80
CA GLY A 154 11.47 6.79 -15.53
C GLY A 154 11.45 8.33 -15.54
N LYS A 155 11.93 8.97 -16.61
CA LYS A 155 11.90 10.43 -16.77
C LYS A 155 10.47 10.98 -16.85
N ASN A 156 9.60 10.35 -17.63
CA ASN A 156 8.20 10.76 -17.73
C ASN A 156 7.48 10.63 -16.39
N TYR A 157 7.76 9.57 -15.63
CA TYR A 157 7.17 9.36 -14.32
C TYR A 157 7.72 10.34 -13.28
N LEU A 158 9.02 10.65 -13.30
CA LEU A 158 9.61 11.69 -12.46
C LEU A 158 8.95 13.06 -12.72
N ASN A 159 8.82 13.44 -13.99
CA ASN A 159 8.15 14.70 -14.38
C ASN A 159 6.66 14.71 -13.96
N TYR A 160 6.00 13.56 -13.96
CA TYR A 160 4.63 13.43 -13.47
C TYR A 160 4.54 13.64 -11.96
N LEU A 161 5.46 13.05 -11.19
CA LEU A 161 5.55 13.27 -9.74
C LEU A 161 5.86 14.73 -9.38
N GLN A 162 6.73 15.41 -10.12
CA GLN A 162 7.12 16.80 -9.85
C GLN A 162 5.99 17.84 -10.02
N LYS A 163 4.84 17.44 -10.60
CA LYS A 163 3.70 18.35 -10.85
C LYS A 163 2.75 18.47 -9.67
N THR A 164 2.94 17.70 -8.60
CA THR A 164 2.02 17.66 -7.47
C THR A 164 2.76 17.25 -6.20
N ASP A 165 2.27 17.66 -5.05
CA ASP A 165 2.74 17.15 -3.75
C ASP A 165 1.84 16.02 -3.22
N ASP A 166 0.74 15.69 -3.90
CA ASP A 166 -0.15 14.61 -3.49
C ASP A 166 0.28 13.27 -4.09
N PHE A 167 1.11 12.56 -3.33
CA PHE A 167 1.62 11.25 -3.72
C PHE A 167 0.68 10.10 -3.30
N TYR A 168 -0.35 10.38 -2.51
CA TYR A 168 -1.30 9.41 -1.99
C TYR A 168 -2.39 9.06 -3.01
N THR A 169 -3.02 10.09 -3.60
CA THR A 169 -4.03 9.88 -4.64
C THR A 169 -3.39 9.24 -5.86
N GLN A 170 -4.08 8.24 -6.43
CA GLN A 170 -3.61 7.36 -7.52
C GLN A 170 -2.39 6.51 -7.13
N ARG A 171 -2.09 6.42 -5.82
CA ARG A 171 -0.93 5.72 -5.26
C ARG A 171 0.38 6.05 -5.98
N LYS A 172 0.59 7.33 -6.34
CA LYS A 172 1.71 7.72 -7.23
C LYS A 172 3.08 7.26 -6.70
N ALA A 173 3.31 7.35 -5.39
CA ALA A 173 4.56 6.87 -4.79
C ALA A 173 4.77 5.36 -4.98
N ARG A 174 3.71 4.55 -4.82
CA ARG A 174 3.77 3.09 -4.99
C ARG A 174 4.35 2.74 -6.36
N TYR A 175 3.74 3.25 -7.43
CA TYR A 175 4.20 2.94 -8.79
C TYR A 175 5.56 3.57 -9.10
N GLY A 176 5.86 4.75 -8.56
CA GLY A 176 7.18 5.37 -8.70
C GLY A 176 8.29 4.49 -8.13
N LEU A 177 8.08 3.93 -6.94
CA LEU A 177 9.02 3.00 -6.31
C LEU A 177 9.12 1.67 -7.08
N MET A 178 8.01 1.15 -7.60
CA MET A 178 8.02 -0.06 -8.43
C MET A 178 8.77 0.16 -9.75
N ILE A 179 8.60 1.31 -10.41
CA ILE A 179 9.36 1.68 -11.61
C ILE A 179 10.85 1.85 -11.28
N ALA A 180 11.16 2.57 -10.20
CA ALA A 180 12.53 2.78 -9.75
C ALA A 180 13.24 1.44 -9.45
N LYS A 181 12.56 0.47 -8.83
CA LYS A 181 13.07 -0.88 -8.57
C LYS A 181 13.48 -1.60 -9.85
N LEU A 182 12.71 -1.48 -10.94
CA LEU A 182 13.05 -2.08 -12.24
C LEU A 182 14.30 -1.45 -12.86
N MET A 183 14.60 -0.20 -12.53
CA MET A 183 15.77 0.53 -13.02
C MET A 183 17.03 0.34 -12.16
N TYR A 184 16.87 0.01 -10.87
CA TYR A 184 17.91 0.14 -9.85
C TYR A 184 19.18 -0.69 -10.13
N ASN A 185 19.00 -1.91 -10.65
CA ASN A 185 20.11 -2.85 -10.90
C ASN A 185 20.87 -2.57 -12.21
N ASN A 186 20.43 -1.58 -13.01
CA ASN A 186 21.14 -1.17 -14.22
C ASN A 186 21.94 0.11 -13.92
N GLU A 187 23.27 0.04 -14.01
CA GLU A 187 24.15 1.17 -13.68
C GLU A 187 23.82 2.46 -14.45
N LYS A 188 23.40 2.35 -15.71
CA LYS A 188 23.03 3.52 -16.54
C LYS A 188 21.70 4.14 -16.11
N LEU A 189 20.81 3.37 -15.50
CA LEU A 189 19.48 3.82 -15.07
C LEU A 189 19.41 4.18 -13.59
N ARG A 190 20.37 3.70 -12.79
CA ARG A 190 20.44 3.95 -11.35
C ARG A 190 20.32 5.43 -10.98
N PRO A 191 21.01 6.40 -11.65
CA PRO A 191 20.83 7.82 -11.30
C PRO A 191 19.37 8.30 -11.42
N ALA A 192 18.63 7.82 -12.42
CA ALA A 192 17.22 8.19 -12.59
C ALA A 192 16.32 7.44 -11.58
N SER A 193 16.66 6.21 -11.20
CA SER A 193 16.00 5.48 -10.11
C SER A 193 16.15 6.23 -8.78
N ASP A 194 17.38 6.63 -8.45
CA ASP A 194 17.70 7.37 -7.23
C ASP A 194 16.98 8.72 -7.16
N GLN A 195 16.81 9.41 -8.30
CA GLN A 195 16.02 10.66 -8.36
C GLN A 195 14.54 10.44 -8.03
N ILE A 196 13.92 9.39 -8.56
CA ILE A 196 12.53 9.04 -8.25
C ILE A 196 12.40 8.69 -6.77
N ILE A 197 13.27 7.82 -6.25
CA ILE A 197 13.25 7.42 -4.84
C ILE A 197 13.44 8.63 -3.93
N LYS A 198 14.39 9.52 -4.24
CA LYS A 198 14.65 10.73 -3.46
C LYS A 198 13.46 11.70 -3.46
N LEU A 199 12.81 11.90 -4.61
CA LEU A 199 11.62 12.76 -4.68
C LEU A 199 10.49 12.20 -3.80
N ILE A 200 10.25 10.89 -3.88
CA ILE A 200 9.26 10.19 -3.05
C ILE A 200 9.62 10.24 -1.58
N TYR A 201 10.88 9.99 -1.23
CA TYR A 201 11.37 10.07 0.14
C TYR A 201 11.10 11.44 0.75
N ASN A 202 11.52 12.50 0.07
CA ASN A 202 11.37 13.88 0.56
C ASN A 202 9.89 14.23 0.74
N ASN A 203 9.05 13.94 -0.27
CA ASN A 203 7.61 14.21 -0.18
C ASN A 203 6.98 13.47 1.00
N LEU A 204 7.27 12.17 1.16
CA LEU A 204 6.73 11.37 2.25
C LEU A 204 7.22 11.86 3.62
N GLN A 205 8.47 12.29 3.72
CA GLN A 205 9.04 12.86 4.94
C GLN A 205 8.34 14.16 5.34
N ASP A 206 8.21 15.09 4.39
CA ASP A 206 7.68 16.44 4.62
C ASP A 206 6.17 16.43 4.93
N HIS A 207 5.46 15.39 4.49
CA HIS A 207 4.01 15.25 4.64
C HIS A 207 3.58 14.16 5.63
N GLN A 208 4.44 13.77 6.57
CA GLN A 208 4.05 12.88 7.66
C GLN A 208 2.86 13.48 8.45
N ILE A 209 1.83 12.66 8.68
CA ILE A 209 0.61 13.10 9.37
C ILE A 209 0.79 12.91 10.89
N THR A 210 0.90 14.02 11.61
CA THR A 210 0.83 14.09 13.07
C THR A 210 -0.58 14.51 13.46
N ALA A 211 -1.38 13.58 13.97
CA ALA A 211 -2.76 13.83 14.41
C ALA A 211 -3.01 13.11 15.74
N ASP A 212 -3.89 13.68 16.55
CA ASP A 212 -4.31 13.11 17.83
C ASP A 212 -5.06 11.79 17.59
N PRO A 213 -4.59 10.66 18.15
CA PRO A 213 -5.22 9.35 17.99
C PRO A 213 -6.70 9.30 18.40
N THR A 214 -7.14 10.21 19.27
CA THR A 214 -8.50 10.24 19.83
C THR A 214 -9.52 10.98 18.96
N THR A 215 -9.06 11.87 18.07
CA THR A 215 -9.94 12.75 17.28
C THR A 215 -9.77 12.60 15.77
N ILE A 216 -8.78 11.81 15.31
CA ILE A 216 -8.49 11.58 13.89
C ILE A 216 -9.65 10.87 13.17
N SER A 217 -10.06 11.40 12.01
CA SER A 217 -11.05 10.75 11.16
C SER A 217 -10.48 9.48 10.52
N ARG A 218 -11.36 8.55 10.10
CA ARG A 218 -10.94 7.31 9.45
C ARG A 218 -10.10 7.56 8.18
N ALA A 219 -10.53 8.47 7.31
CA ALA A 219 -9.82 8.77 6.06
C ALA A 219 -8.41 9.34 6.31
N VAL A 220 -8.27 10.21 7.32
CA VAL A 220 -6.95 10.75 7.71
C VAL A 220 -6.08 9.65 8.33
N LYS A 221 -6.66 8.73 9.10
CA LYS A 221 -5.96 7.56 9.64
C LYS A 221 -5.44 6.63 8.55
N GLU A 222 -6.25 6.32 7.53
CA GLU A 222 -5.84 5.51 6.38
C GLU A 222 -4.70 6.18 5.60
N LYS A 223 -4.81 7.50 5.37
CA LYS A 223 -3.73 8.28 4.75
C LYS A 223 -2.45 8.24 5.60
N ARG A 224 -2.55 8.43 6.91
CA ARG A 224 -1.41 8.36 7.84
C ARG A 224 -0.73 6.98 7.78
N ALA A 225 -1.51 5.91 7.86
CA ALA A 225 -1.00 4.54 7.82
C ALA A 225 -0.22 4.27 6.54
N TRP A 226 -0.75 4.71 5.39
CA TRP A 226 -0.08 4.60 4.11
C TRP A 226 1.21 5.44 4.04
N TYR A 227 1.20 6.71 4.45
CA TYR A 227 2.40 7.57 4.44
C TYR A 227 3.53 7.00 5.33
N ARG A 228 3.17 6.49 6.50
CA ARG A 228 4.09 5.84 7.42
C ARG A 228 4.71 4.59 6.77
N TYR A 229 3.87 3.70 6.23
CA TYR A 229 4.34 2.49 5.56
C TYR A 229 5.27 2.79 4.37
N MET A 230 4.88 3.72 3.49
CA MET A 230 5.66 4.09 2.32
C MET A 230 6.98 4.76 2.68
N PHE A 231 7.00 5.61 3.72
CA PHE A 231 8.24 6.23 4.18
C PHE A 231 9.17 5.19 4.82
N ALA A 232 8.61 4.28 5.61
CA ALA A 232 9.35 3.16 6.17
C ALA A 232 9.97 2.28 5.08
N TYR A 233 9.21 1.99 4.03
CA TYR A 233 9.69 1.29 2.85
C TYR A 233 10.86 2.02 2.17
N CYS A 234 10.75 3.33 1.94
CA CYS A 234 11.83 4.12 1.32
C CYS A 234 13.12 4.05 2.13
N ASN A 235 13.02 4.15 3.46
CA ASN A 235 14.17 4.01 4.35
C ASN A 235 14.76 2.59 4.28
N PHE A 236 13.90 1.57 4.29
CA PHE A 236 14.35 0.18 4.19
C PHE A 236 15.13 -0.12 2.90
N ILE A 237 14.60 0.30 1.73
CA ILE A 237 15.28 0.06 0.45
C ILE A 237 16.58 0.87 0.36
N THR A 238 16.62 2.08 0.94
CA THR A 238 17.83 2.90 0.99
C THR A 238 18.91 2.22 1.83
N ALA A 239 18.53 1.59 2.95
CA ALA A 239 19.45 0.84 3.81
C ALA A 239 20.13 -0.36 3.10
N GLN A 240 19.55 -0.85 1.99
CA GLN A 240 20.12 -1.95 1.21
C GLN A 240 21.25 -1.50 0.28
N ASP A 241 21.51 -0.20 0.14
CA ASP A 241 22.58 0.28 -0.72
C ASP A 241 23.96 -0.16 -0.17
N ALA A 242 24.69 -0.91 -1.00
CA ALA A 242 26.01 -1.42 -0.67
C ALA A 242 27.04 -0.33 -0.35
N LYS A 243 26.81 0.92 -0.81
CA LYS A 243 27.71 2.06 -0.60
C LYS A 243 27.62 2.68 0.80
N LEU A 244 26.60 2.35 1.58
CA LEU A 244 26.40 2.93 2.91
C LEU A 244 27.35 2.33 3.95
N THR A 245 27.82 3.16 4.87
CA THR A 245 28.51 2.70 6.08
C THR A 245 27.54 1.95 7.00
N GLN A 246 28.06 1.15 7.93
CA GLN A 246 27.20 0.43 8.89
C GLN A 246 26.31 1.38 9.69
N ASP A 247 26.84 2.51 10.13
CA ASP A 247 26.06 3.51 10.89
C ASP A 247 24.94 4.13 10.06
N GLN A 248 25.20 4.43 8.78
CA GLN A 248 24.18 4.94 7.87
C GLN A 248 23.08 3.90 7.64
N LYS A 249 23.45 2.63 7.39
CA LYS A 249 22.49 1.53 7.24
C LYS A 249 21.63 1.39 8.48
N LEU A 250 22.25 1.42 9.66
CA LEU A 250 21.55 1.34 10.93
C LEU A 250 20.58 2.52 11.12
N GLY A 251 21.00 3.73 10.76
CA GLY A 251 20.15 4.93 10.78
C GLY A 251 18.90 4.79 9.92
N TYR A 252 19.03 4.30 8.68
CA TYR A 252 17.89 4.06 7.81
C TYR A 252 17.00 2.91 8.29
N LEU A 253 17.57 1.80 8.77
CA LEU A 253 16.76 0.70 9.33
C LEU A 253 16.00 1.13 10.59
N LYS A 254 16.60 1.99 11.42
CA LYS A 254 15.93 2.59 12.56
C LYS A 254 14.73 3.44 12.11
N LEU A 255 14.91 4.32 11.13
CA LEU A 255 13.80 5.12 10.57
C LEU A 255 12.71 4.24 9.95
N ALA A 256 13.09 3.17 9.24
CA ALA A 256 12.14 2.21 8.69
C ALA A 256 11.30 1.54 9.79
N TYR A 257 11.92 1.16 10.90
CA TYR A 257 11.21 0.64 12.06
C TYR A 257 10.31 1.71 12.72
N GLU A 258 10.83 2.89 13.02
CA GLU A 258 10.11 3.95 13.74
C GLU A 258 8.89 4.48 12.97
N HIS A 259 8.95 4.46 11.65
CA HIS A 259 7.84 4.81 10.77
C HIS A 259 7.03 3.61 10.28
N SER A 260 7.31 2.40 10.75
CA SER A 260 6.40 1.27 10.48
C SER A 260 5.00 1.57 11.06
N PRO A 261 3.92 1.00 10.47
CA PRO A 261 2.56 1.14 10.99
C PRO A 261 2.47 0.82 12.49
N ASP A 262 1.99 1.78 13.28
CA ASP A 262 1.83 1.64 14.72
C ASP A 262 0.47 1.01 15.10
N ILE A 263 0.13 0.99 16.38
CA ILE A 263 -1.14 0.42 16.87
C ILE A 263 -2.35 1.12 16.24
N LEU A 264 -2.28 2.43 16.02
CA LEU A 264 -3.35 3.19 15.41
C LEU A 264 -3.51 2.80 13.93
N ASP A 265 -2.40 2.77 13.20
CA ASP A 265 -2.37 2.41 11.78
C ASP A 265 -2.88 0.99 11.52
N LYS A 266 -2.55 0.05 12.43
CA LYS A 266 -3.01 -1.35 12.35
C LYS A 266 -4.52 -1.51 12.43
N THR A 267 -5.26 -0.53 12.97
CA THR A 267 -6.73 -0.54 12.94
C THR A 267 -7.32 -0.30 11.56
N VAL A 268 -6.50 0.18 10.61
CA VAL A 268 -6.84 0.43 9.20
C VAL A 268 -5.78 -0.21 8.28
N SER A 269 -5.35 -1.43 8.61
CA SER A 269 -4.27 -2.12 7.91
C SER A 269 -4.52 -2.31 6.41
N HIS A 270 -5.80 -2.34 5.98
CA HIS A 270 -6.19 -2.38 4.58
C HIS A 270 -5.61 -1.20 3.77
N ALA A 271 -5.33 -0.06 4.40
CA ALA A 271 -4.79 1.13 3.75
C ALA A 271 -3.36 0.95 3.19
N TYR A 272 -2.59 -0.02 3.71
CA TYR A 272 -1.25 -0.33 3.21
C TYR A 272 -1.07 -1.82 2.88
N PHE A 273 -2.11 -2.64 3.02
CA PHE A 273 -2.07 -4.09 2.80
C PHE A 273 -1.55 -4.45 1.41
N TYR A 274 -2.12 -3.82 0.39
CA TYR A 274 -1.76 -4.09 -1.00
C TYR A 274 -0.36 -3.56 -1.35
N ASP A 275 0.10 -2.48 -0.72
CA ASP A 275 1.48 -1.99 -0.88
C ASP A 275 2.49 -3.04 -0.43
N MET A 276 2.22 -3.79 0.64
CA MET A 276 3.10 -4.87 1.09
C MET A 276 3.34 -5.87 -0.04
N HIS A 277 2.27 -6.38 -0.65
CA HIS A 277 2.36 -7.35 -1.72
C HIS A 277 2.91 -6.78 -3.02
N LEU A 278 2.56 -5.54 -3.38
CA LEU A 278 3.04 -4.92 -4.62
C LEU A 278 4.54 -4.58 -4.55
N LEU A 279 5.04 -4.19 -3.37
CA LEU A 279 6.44 -3.79 -3.20
C LEU A 279 7.37 -4.96 -2.84
N PHE A 280 6.91 -5.91 -2.01
CA PHE A 280 7.70 -7.05 -1.51
C PHE A 280 7.33 -8.40 -2.12
N GLY A 281 6.11 -8.58 -2.63
CA GLY A 281 5.58 -9.88 -3.03
C GLY A 281 4.99 -10.69 -1.87
N GLU A 282 5.26 -10.30 -0.62
CA GLU A 282 4.79 -10.96 0.60
C GLU A 282 4.31 -9.94 1.65
N GLU A 283 3.64 -10.43 2.69
CA GLU A 283 3.23 -9.58 3.80
C GLU A 283 4.43 -9.13 4.61
N LYS A 284 4.61 -7.81 4.74
CA LYS A 284 5.66 -7.22 5.57
C LYS A 284 5.11 -6.08 6.41
N ASN A 285 4.59 -6.43 7.58
CA ASN A 285 3.89 -5.51 8.48
C ASN A 285 4.79 -4.49 9.20
N SER A 286 6.09 -4.75 9.30
CA SER A 286 7.08 -3.83 9.90
C SER A 286 8.50 -4.14 9.44
N PHE A 287 9.43 -3.25 9.79
CA PHE A 287 10.87 -3.37 9.55
C PHE A 287 11.68 -3.64 10.84
N GLU A 288 10.98 -4.10 11.89
CA GLU A 288 11.56 -4.38 13.21
C GLU A 288 12.65 -5.45 13.14
N ALA A 289 12.38 -6.56 12.45
CA ALA A 289 13.29 -7.69 12.40
C ALA A 289 14.63 -7.29 11.76
N GLU A 290 14.60 -6.50 10.70
CA GLU A 290 15.80 -6.04 10.01
C GLU A 290 16.60 -5.04 10.85
N TYR A 291 15.93 -4.12 11.54
CA TYR A 291 16.60 -3.22 12.47
C TYR A 291 17.26 -3.97 13.62
N LEU A 292 16.55 -4.89 14.27
CA LEU A 292 17.10 -5.69 15.37
C LEU A 292 18.22 -6.64 14.92
N ALA A 293 18.15 -7.16 13.70
CA ALA A 293 19.20 -8.00 13.13
C ALA A 293 20.50 -7.21 12.88
N ALA A 294 20.38 -5.92 12.51
CA ALA A 294 21.52 -5.05 12.22
C ALA A 294 22.25 -4.52 13.46
N LEU A 295 21.68 -4.64 14.66
CA LEU A 295 22.33 -4.26 15.92
C LEU A 295 23.49 -5.22 16.24
N GLY A 296 24.62 -4.67 16.68
CA GLY A 296 25.90 -5.38 16.74
C GLY A 296 26.05 -6.31 17.94
N SER A 297 25.46 -5.97 19.09
CA SER A 297 25.59 -6.77 20.31
C SER A 297 24.25 -7.17 20.94
N ASN A 298 24.24 -8.27 21.71
CA ASN A 298 23.08 -8.65 22.52
C ASN A 298 22.71 -7.57 23.55
N GLU A 299 23.69 -6.80 24.03
CA GLU A 299 23.44 -5.68 24.94
C GLU A 299 22.73 -4.51 24.25
N GLU A 300 23.17 -4.14 23.04
CA GLU A 300 22.49 -3.12 22.22
C GLU A 300 21.08 -3.55 21.83
N LYS A 301 20.92 -4.83 21.45
CA LYS A 301 19.59 -5.42 21.19
C LYS A 301 18.73 -5.37 22.43
N PHE A 302 19.25 -5.74 23.59
CA PHE A 302 18.54 -5.64 24.86
C PHE A 302 18.10 -4.20 25.16
N LYS A 303 19.02 -3.23 25.14
CA LYS A 303 18.74 -1.81 25.37
C LYS A 303 17.66 -1.29 24.43
N THR A 304 17.75 -1.65 23.15
CA THR A 304 16.79 -1.23 22.12
C THR A 304 15.41 -1.86 22.34
N ILE A 305 15.33 -3.18 22.49
CA ILE A 305 14.04 -3.88 22.72
C ILE A 305 13.42 -3.45 24.05
N MET A 306 14.24 -3.18 25.07
CA MET A 306 13.79 -2.61 26.33
C MET A 306 13.13 -1.25 26.12
N ALA A 307 13.78 -0.33 25.39
CA ALA A 307 13.20 0.97 25.07
C ALA A 307 11.90 0.85 24.24
N MET A 308 11.86 -0.06 23.25
CA MET A 308 10.66 -0.35 22.45
C MET A 308 9.51 -0.84 23.35
N SER A 309 9.82 -1.69 24.34
CA SER A 309 8.81 -2.24 25.26
C SER A 309 8.15 -1.20 26.15
N MET A 310 8.77 -0.04 26.34
CA MET A 310 8.17 1.07 27.08
C MET A 310 7.00 1.70 26.32
N ASN A 311 7.03 1.69 24.97
CA ASN A 311 5.97 2.24 24.12
C ASN A 311 4.99 1.17 23.63
N ASN A 312 5.44 -0.08 23.55
CA ASN A 312 4.63 -1.21 23.10
C ASN A 312 4.93 -2.45 23.96
N PRO A 313 4.03 -2.80 24.91
CA PRO A 313 4.26 -3.93 25.83
C PRO A 313 4.49 -5.29 25.17
N SER A 314 4.13 -5.48 23.89
CA SER A 314 4.42 -6.73 23.17
C SER A 314 5.91 -7.08 23.09
N PHE A 315 6.80 -6.10 23.21
CA PHE A 315 8.26 -6.30 23.24
C PHE A 315 8.80 -6.78 24.59
N LYS A 316 8.00 -6.75 25.66
CA LYS A 316 8.44 -7.08 27.02
C LYS A 316 9.03 -8.48 27.13
N LEU A 317 8.42 -9.47 26.47
CA LEU A 317 8.92 -10.85 26.48
C LEU A 317 10.25 -10.99 25.71
N LYS A 318 10.39 -10.27 24.59
CA LYS A 318 11.65 -10.22 23.82
C LYS A 318 12.78 -9.57 24.63
N ALA A 319 12.48 -8.47 25.35
CA ALA A 319 13.44 -7.83 26.24
C ALA A 319 13.88 -8.78 27.37
N LYS A 320 12.92 -9.50 27.97
CA LYS A 320 13.20 -10.50 29.02
C LYS A 320 14.16 -11.58 28.54
N ALA A 321 14.01 -12.06 27.30
CA ALA A 321 14.84 -13.12 26.74
C ALA A 321 16.32 -12.72 26.57
N LEU A 322 16.60 -11.43 26.41
CA LEU A 322 17.97 -10.89 26.29
C LEU A 322 18.52 -10.35 27.62
N TYR A 323 17.71 -10.32 28.66
CA TYR A 323 18.10 -9.75 29.95
C TYR A 323 19.01 -10.70 30.73
N SER A 324 20.22 -10.25 31.02
CA SER A 324 21.25 -10.99 31.78
C SER A 324 21.50 -10.41 33.19
N GLY A 325 20.69 -9.43 33.62
CA GLY A 325 20.87 -8.79 34.92
C GLY A 325 20.48 -9.68 36.09
N LYS A 326 21.06 -9.39 37.27
CA LYS A 326 20.85 -10.18 38.50
C LYS A 326 19.49 -9.91 39.17
N ILE A 327 18.85 -8.79 38.87
CA ILE A 327 17.57 -8.38 39.47
C ILE A 327 16.42 -9.02 38.68
N ASN A 328 15.29 -9.31 39.32
CA ASN A 328 14.09 -9.77 38.62
C ASN A 328 13.70 -8.81 37.48
N PHE A 329 13.61 -9.35 36.25
CA PHE A 329 13.29 -8.56 35.05
C PHE A 329 11.97 -7.80 35.15
N SER A 330 10.92 -8.38 35.75
CA SER A 330 9.62 -7.71 35.88
C SER A 330 9.71 -6.46 36.75
N GLY A 331 10.51 -6.52 37.83
CA GLY A 331 10.77 -5.37 38.70
C GLY A 331 11.62 -4.31 38.01
N TYR A 332 12.68 -4.73 37.30
CA TYR A 332 13.49 -3.84 36.48
C TYR A 332 12.65 -3.12 35.42
N TRP A 333 11.82 -3.87 34.68
CA TRP A 333 10.97 -3.33 33.63
C TRP A 333 9.94 -2.33 34.16
N LEU A 334 9.28 -2.64 35.28
CA LEU A 334 8.31 -1.74 35.89
C LEU A 334 8.97 -0.46 36.41
N SER A 335 10.19 -0.55 36.94
CA SER A 335 10.97 0.63 37.35
C SER A 335 11.27 1.55 36.16
N GLU A 336 11.77 0.99 35.05
CA GLU A 336 12.06 1.76 33.84
C GLU A 336 10.78 2.34 33.20
N PHE A 337 9.69 1.59 33.20
CA PHE A 337 8.38 2.08 32.74
C PHE A 337 7.92 3.27 33.59
N ASN A 338 7.94 3.14 34.91
CA ASN A 338 7.52 4.21 35.82
C ASN A 338 8.41 5.45 35.69
N LYS A 339 9.74 5.30 35.54
CA LYS A 339 10.64 6.44 35.28
C LYS A 339 10.23 7.23 34.04
N LYS A 340 9.88 6.52 32.96
CA LYS A 340 9.49 7.14 31.69
C LYS A 340 8.17 7.92 31.79
N PHE A 341 7.19 7.41 32.54
CA PHE A 341 5.84 7.97 32.62
C PHE A 341 5.56 8.79 33.89
N GLN A 342 6.49 8.88 34.84
CA GLN A 342 6.44 9.85 35.95
C GLN A 342 6.99 11.23 35.58
N SER A 343 7.65 11.35 34.42
CA SER A 343 8.30 12.58 33.94
C SER A 343 7.66 13.17 32.67
N ALA A 344 6.48 12.65 32.27
CA ALA A 344 5.63 13.15 31.19
C ALA A 344 4.29 13.58 31.79
#